data_AF-A0A1E3BP01-F1
#
_entry.id   AF-A0A1E3BP01-F1
#
_cell.length_a   1.000
_cell.length_b   1.000
_cell.length_c   1.000
_cell.angle_alpha   90.00
_cell.angle_beta   90.00
_cell.angle_gamma   90.00
#
_symmetry.space_group_name_H-M   'P 1'
#
loop_
_entity.id
_entity.type
_entity.pdbx_description
1 polymer ?
#
loop_
_entity_poly.entity_id
_entity_poly.type
_entity_poly.pdbx_seq_one_letter_code
_entity_poly.pdbx_strand_id
1 'polypeptide(L)'
;MSARLFSNRLRSSLLARRPQNVQGFSTRSNLRAADHGDHYDPPTGYLFGVKPGQKYVKEGWENLWYYGFIGSLLVAGVAYIFKPDTSIQTWALEEARRRLEAEGILEDPDKAQRK
;
A
#
# COMPACT_ATOMS: atom_id res chain seq x y z
N MET A 1 17.35 -67.89 51.49
CA MET A 1 17.95 -66.65 50.94
C MET A 1 18.98 -67.04 49.90
N SER A 2 18.71 -66.81 48.61
CA SER A 2 19.68 -67.05 47.53
C SER A 2 19.53 -65.92 46.51
N ALA A 3 20.50 -65.01 46.53
CA ALA A 3 20.56 -63.84 45.68
C ALA A 3 21.00 -64.24 44.27
N ARG A 4 20.16 -64.00 43.26
CA ARG A 4 20.57 -64.11 41.86
C ARG A 4 21.04 -62.74 41.38
N LEU A 5 22.36 -62.65 41.15
CA LEU A 5 23.05 -61.55 40.51
C LEU A 5 22.43 -61.28 39.13
N PHE A 6 21.73 -60.17 38.99
CA PHE A 6 21.39 -59.64 37.67
C PHE A 6 22.59 -58.88 37.13
N SER A 7 23.14 -59.40 36.04
CA SER A 7 24.27 -58.88 35.30
C SER A 7 23.89 -57.57 34.59
N ASN A 8 24.59 -56.49 34.91
CA ASN A 8 24.49 -55.24 34.16
C ASN A 8 25.13 -55.41 32.78
N ARG A 9 24.32 -55.40 31.71
CA ARG A 9 24.80 -55.11 30.36
C ARG A 9 24.65 -53.61 30.09
N LEU A 10 25.73 -52.86 30.28
CA LEU A 10 25.86 -51.50 29.77
C LEU A 10 25.84 -51.55 28.23
N ARG A 11 24.73 -51.11 27.62
CA ARG A 11 24.68 -50.82 26.18
C ARG A 11 25.06 -49.35 25.98
N SER A 12 26.27 -49.11 25.50
CA SER A 12 26.68 -47.80 24.98
C SER A 12 25.91 -47.53 23.67
N SER A 13 24.98 -46.58 23.70
CA SER A 13 24.32 -46.08 22.50
C SER A 13 25.21 -45.02 21.85
N LEU A 14 25.96 -45.42 20.83
CA LEU A 14 26.64 -44.46 19.95
C LEU A 14 25.57 -43.70 19.16
N LEU A 15 25.42 -42.40 19.42
CA LEU A 15 24.58 -41.50 18.63
C LEU A 15 25.21 -41.33 17.24
N ALA A 16 24.73 -42.11 16.27
CA ALA A 16 25.01 -41.87 14.86
C ALA A 16 24.31 -40.57 14.43
N ARG A 17 25.06 -39.46 14.44
CA ARG A 17 24.62 -38.17 13.89
C ARG A 17 24.40 -38.33 12.39
N ARG A 18 23.14 -38.50 11.98
CA ARG A 18 22.76 -38.48 10.55
C ARG A 18 23.10 -37.10 9.97
N PRO A 19 23.73 -36.99 8.80
CA PRO A 19 23.88 -35.71 8.13
C PRO A 19 22.49 -35.18 7.77
N GLN A 20 22.13 -34.01 8.29
CA GLN A 20 20.96 -33.29 7.85
C GLN A 20 21.24 -32.77 6.43
N ASN A 21 20.39 -33.12 5.47
CA ASN A 21 20.41 -32.57 4.12
C ASN A 21 20.07 -31.08 4.22
N VAL A 22 21.09 -30.22 4.15
CA VAL A 22 20.92 -28.77 4.08
C VAL A 22 20.43 -28.49 2.66
N GLN A 23 19.11 -28.32 2.49
CA GLN A 23 18.57 -27.84 1.23
C GLN A 23 19.16 -26.46 0.94
N GLY A 24 19.91 -26.35 -0.15
CA GLY A 24 20.49 -25.10 -0.60
C GLY A 24 19.40 -24.07 -0.92
N PHE A 25 19.70 -22.80 -0.65
CA PHE A 25 18.85 -21.67 -1.02
C PHE A 25 18.67 -21.64 -2.55
N SER A 26 17.52 -22.12 -3.02
CA SER A 26 17.11 -22.06 -4.42
C SER A 26 16.36 -20.76 -4.67
N THR A 27 16.87 -19.91 -5.55
CA THR A 27 16.15 -18.72 -6.06
C THR A 27 15.08 -19.06 -7.10
N ARG A 28 14.92 -20.34 -7.47
CA ARG A 28 13.86 -20.76 -8.38
C ARG A 28 12.55 -20.85 -7.62
N SER A 29 11.78 -19.76 -7.65
CA SER A 29 10.34 -19.85 -7.44
C SER A 29 9.78 -20.71 -8.58
N ASN A 30 9.32 -21.92 -8.27
CA ASN A 30 8.37 -22.59 -9.16
C ASN A 30 7.08 -21.79 -9.10
N LEU A 31 7.01 -20.71 -9.90
CA LEU A 31 5.79 -20.01 -10.19
C LEU A 31 4.83 -21.06 -10.72
N ARG A 32 3.77 -21.35 -9.96
CA ARG A 32 2.69 -22.18 -10.47
C ARG A 32 2.08 -21.40 -11.62
N ALA A 33 2.38 -21.84 -12.84
CA ALA A 33 1.83 -21.29 -14.05
C ALA A 33 0.30 -21.28 -13.92
N ALA A 34 -0.26 -20.09 -13.75
CA ALA A 34 -1.58 -19.82 -14.28
C ALA A 34 -1.43 -19.97 -15.80
N ASP A 35 -2.28 -20.79 -16.39
CA ASP A 35 -2.27 -21.24 -17.79
C ASP A 35 -2.20 -20.07 -18.80
N HIS A 36 -0.98 -19.60 -19.06
CA HIS A 36 -0.62 -18.68 -20.13
C HIS A 36 0.59 -19.33 -20.80
N GLY A 37 0.42 -19.72 -22.07
CA GLY A 37 1.40 -20.52 -22.81
C GLY A 37 2.83 -20.03 -22.65
N ASP A 38 3.76 -20.98 -22.60
CA ASP A 38 5.19 -20.82 -22.36
C ASP A 38 5.84 -20.06 -23.54
N HIS A 39 5.50 -18.78 -23.69
CA HIS A 39 6.00 -17.89 -24.72
C HIS A 39 7.24 -17.18 -24.19
N TYR A 40 8.40 -17.81 -24.40
CA TYR A 40 9.68 -17.15 -24.20
C TYR A 40 9.86 -16.07 -25.27
N ASP A 41 9.77 -14.81 -24.87
CA ASP A 41 10.10 -13.68 -25.73
C ASP A 41 11.61 -13.38 -25.57
N PRO A 42 12.43 -13.61 -26.61
CA PRO A 42 13.86 -13.35 -26.52
C PRO A 42 14.12 -11.85 -26.27
N PRO A 43 15.26 -11.48 -25.66
CA PRO A 43 15.59 -10.09 -25.39
C PRO A 43 15.76 -9.31 -26.70
N THR A 44 14.67 -8.70 -27.15
CA THR A 44 14.64 -7.79 -28.29
C THR A 44 15.00 -6.41 -27.75
N GLY A 45 16.04 -5.75 -28.29
CA GLY A 45 16.55 -4.45 -27.82
C GLY A 45 15.59 -3.26 -28.02
N TYR A 46 14.29 -3.51 -27.92
CA TYR A 46 13.20 -2.57 -28.07
C TYR A 46 12.83 -2.01 -26.71
N LEU A 47 12.71 -0.68 -26.66
CA LEU A 47 12.27 0.02 -25.46
C LEU A 47 10.82 -0.39 -25.17
N PHE A 48 10.61 -1.12 -24.06
CA PHE A 48 9.32 -1.68 -23.62
C PHE A 48 8.76 -2.85 -24.45
N GLY A 49 9.60 -3.57 -25.21
CA GLY A 49 9.16 -4.72 -26.02
C GLY A 49 8.31 -4.33 -27.23
N VAL A 50 8.18 -3.03 -27.52
CA VAL A 50 7.41 -2.53 -28.66
C VAL A 50 8.33 -2.32 -29.84
N LYS A 51 8.09 -3.07 -30.93
CA LYS A 51 8.80 -2.87 -32.18
C LYS A 51 8.58 -1.43 -32.69
N PRO A 52 9.65 -0.68 -33.01
CA PRO A 52 9.51 0.69 -33.53
C PRO A 52 8.64 0.67 -34.80
N GLY A 53 7.57 1.47 -34.81
CA GLY A 53 6.61 1.55 -35.91
C GLY A 53 5.25 0.86 -35.66
N GLN A 54 5.12 0.06 -34.61
CA GLN A 54 3.81 -0.42 -34.14
C GLN A 54 3.09 0.70 -33.39
N LYS A 55 1.85 1.01 -33.78
CA LYS A 55 1.00 1.95 -33.02
C LYS A 55 0.42 1.21 -31.82
N TYR A 56 0.52 1.82 -30.64
CA TYR A 56 -0.10 1.28 -29.43
C TYR A 56 -1.62 1.13 -29.63
N VAL A 57 -2.12 -0.07 -29.35
CA VAL A 57 -3.56 -0.35 -29.33
C VAL A 57 -4.00 -0.28 -27.88
N LYS A 58 -4.92 0.64 -27.58
CA LYS A 58 -5.48 0.76 -26.24
C LYS A 58 -6.13 -0.54 -25.82
N GLU A 59 -5.81 -0.98 -24.62
CA GLU A 59 -6.41 -2.18 -24.05
C GLU A 59 -7.84 -1.87 -23.55
N GLY A 60 -8.75 -2.85 -23.62
CA GLY A 60 -10.17 -2.63 -23.30
C GLY A 60 -10.43 -2.14 -21.86
N TRP A 61 -9.50 -2.40 -20.94
CA TRP A 61 -9.56 -1.98 -19.54
C TRP A 61 -9.00 -0.57 -19.29
N GLU A 62 -8.12 -0.08 -20.17
CA GLU A 62 -7.39 1.18 -20.00
C GLU A 62 -8.38 2.37 -19.92
N ASN A 63 -9.42 2.34 -20.76
CA ASN A 63 -10.48 3.35 -20.71
C ASN A 63 -11.24 3.31 -19.38
N LEU A 64 -11.58 2.12 -18.87
CA LEU A 64 -12.27 1.98 -17.58
C LEU A 64 -11.41 2.55 -16.45
N TRP A 65 -10.10 2.27 -16.48
CA TRP A 65 -9.17 2.81 -15.49
C TRP A 65 -9.07 4.33 -15.58
N TYR A 66 -8.87 4.91 -16.77
CA TYR A 66 -8.79 6.36 -16.90
C TYR A 66 -10.08 7.06 -16.49
N TYR A 67 -11.25 6.61 -16.97
CA TYR A 67 -12.51 7.24 -16.61
C TYR A 67 -12.88 7.00 -15.15
N GLY A 68 -12.63 5.81 -14.60
CA GLY A 68 -12.90 5.51 -13.20
C GLY A 68 -11.96 6.27 -12.27
N PHE A 69 -10.65 6.18 -12.51
CA PHE A 69 -9.64 6.78 -11.65
C PHE A 69 -9.58 8.30 -11.79
N ILE A 70 -9.42 8.83 -13.02
CA ILE A 70 -9.36 10.29 -13.22
C ILE A 70 -10.73 10.91 -12.93
N GLY A 71 -11.83 10.26 -13.33
CA GLY A 71 -13.17 10.72 -13.00
C GLY A 71 -13.41 10.79 -11.48
N SER A 72 -13.00 9.78 -10.72
CA SER A 72 -13.13 9.81 -9.26
C SER A 72 -12.25 10.87 -8.60
N LEU A 73 -11.02 11.12 -9.11
CA LEU A 73 -10.17 12.21 -8.62
C LEU A 73 -10.78 13.58 -8.89
N LEU A 74 -11.38 13.80 -10.06
CA LEU A 74 -12.08 15.05 -10.37
C LEU A 74 -13.29 15.25 -9.45
N VAL A 75 -14.12 14.22 -9.27
CA VAL A 75 -15.27 14.28 -8.36
C VAL A 75 -14.82 14.56 -6.92
N ALA A 76 -13.76 13.89 -6.46
CA ALA A 76 -13.19 14.14 -5.13
C ALA A 76 -12.64 15.56 -4.99
N GLY A 77 -11.97 16.09 -6.01
CA GLY A 77 -11.46 17.45 -6.04
C GLY A 77 -12.59 18.48 -5.95
N VAL A 78 -13.65 18.30 -6.74
CA VAL A 78 -14.85 19.15 -6.67
C VAL A 78 -15.49 19.08 -5.29
N ALA A 79 -15.72 17.88 -4.75
CA ALA A 79 -16.30 17.71 -3.43
C ALA A 79 -15.44 18.34 -2.32
N TYR A 80 -14.11 18.32 -2.47
CA TYR A 80 -13.18 18.94 -1.53
C TYR A 80 -13.27 20.47 -1.56
N ILE A 81 -13.35 21.08 -2.75
CA ILE A 81 -13.46 22.54 -2.90
C ILE A 81 -14.79 23.05 -2.33
N PHE A 82 -15.88 22.33 -2.58
CA PHE A 82 -17.22 22.72 -2.09
C PHE A 82 -17.52 22.22 -0.68
N LYS A 83 -16.54 21.63 0.01
CA LYS A 83 -16.73 21.19 1.39
C LYS A 83 -17.00 22.42 2.27
N PRO A 84 -18.11 22.46 3.03
CA PRO A 84 -18.41 23.60 3.88
C PRO A 84 -17.36 23.75 5.00
N ASP A 85 -17.00 25.00 5.31
CA ASP A 85 -16.09 25.35 6.40
C ASP A 85 -16.76 25.10 7.76
N THR A 86 -16.70 23.86 8.24
CA THR A 86 -17.18 23.45 9.56
C THR A 86 -16.09 23.52 10.62
N SER A 87 -15.14 24.44 10.47
CA SER A 87 -14.00 24.56 11.39
C SER A 87 -14.44 25.17 12.73
N ILE A 88 -13.84 24.76 13.84
CA ILE A 88 -14.11 25.38 15.14
C ILE A 88 -13.50 26.79 15.23
N GLN A 89 -12.50 27.07 14.39
CA GLN A 89 -11.78 28.34 14.38
C GLN A 89 -12.64 29.47 13.81
N THR A 90 -13.42 29.20 12.76
CA THR A 90 -14.39 30.15 12.21
C THR A 90 -15.44 30.52 13.25
N TRP A 91 -16.00 29.53 13.96
CA TRP A 91 -16.90 29.80 15.09
C TRP A 91 -16.21 30.57 16.22
N ALA A 92 -15.00 30.16 16.62
CA ALA A 92 -14.27 30.81 17.71
C ALA A 92 -13.91 32.27 17.41
N LEU A 93 -13.56 32.58 16.16
CA LEU A 93 -13.28 33.95 15.71
C LEU A 93 -14.55 34.81 15.71
N GLU A 94 -15.68 34.27 15.27
CA GLU A 94 -16.96 34.98 15.29
C GLU A 94 -17.45 35.23 16.73
N GLU A 95 -17.28 34.25 17.61
CA GLU A 95 -17.61 34.38 19.03
C GLU A 95 -16.65 35.35 19.75
N ALA A 96 -15.35 35.31 19.45
CA ALA A 96 -14.38 36.27 19.96
C ALA A 96 -14.70 37.71 19.50
N ARG A 97 -15.13 37.87 18.24
CA ARG A 97 -15.57 39.15 17.69
C ARG A 97 -16.79 39.69 18.43
N ARG A 98 -17.81 38.87 18.70
CA ARG A 98 -18.99 39.29 19.48
C ARG A 98 -18.64 39.76 20.89
N ARG A 99 -17.65 39.15 21.54
CA ARG A 99 -17.17 39.61 22.85
C ARG A 99 -16.43 40.95 22.76
N LEU A 100 -15.60 41.13 21.74
CA LEU A 100 -14.87 42.38 21.49
C LEU A 100 -15.78 43.54 21.05
N GLU A 101 -16.85 43.25 20.29
CA GLU A 101 -17.90 44.21 19.93
C GLU A 101 -18.72 44.63 21.15
N ALA A 102 -19.04 43.69 22.05
CA ALA A 102 -19.70 43.97 23.32
C ALA A 102 -18.83 44.81 24.28
N GLU A 103 -17.50 44.66 24.19
CA GLU A 103 -16.52 45.47 24.92
C GLU A 103 -16.20 46.82 24.24
N GLY A 104 -16.79 47.10 23.06
CA GLY A 104 -16.71 48.40 22.38
C GLY A 104 -15.33 48.79 21.84
N ILE A 105 -14.40 47.83 21.73
CA ILE A 105 -12.99 48.07 21.35
C ILE A 105 -12.77 47.95 19.83
N LEU A 106 -13.69 47.37 19.06
CA LEU A 106 -13.53 47.16 17.61
C LEU A 106 -14.63 47.86 16.81
N GLU A 107 -14.24 48.78 15.90
CA GLU A 107 -15.15 49.41 14.93
C GLU A 107 -15.52 48.43 13.82
N ASP A 108 -16.78 48.45 13.37
CA ASP A 108 -17.32 47.55 12.36
C ASP A 108 -16.45 47.53 11.08
N PRO A 109 -15.84 46.39 10.70
CA PRO A 109 -14.96 46.31 9.54
C PRO A 109 -15.67 46.70 8.23
N ASP A 110 -16.99 46.55 8.14
CA ASP A 110 -17.79 46.98 6.97
C ASP A 110 -17.82 48.50 6.78
N LYS A 111 -17.55 49.29 7.82
CA LYS A 111 -17.38 50.75 7.71
C LYS A 111 -15.96 51.15 7.31
N ALA A 112 -14.96 50.36 7.73
CA ALA A 112 -13.56 50.56 7.36
C ALA A 112 -13.28 50.20 5.88
N GLN A 113 -14.02 49.24 5.31
CA GLN A 113 -13.88 48.78 3.91
C GLN A 113 -14.63 49.66 2.89
N ARG A 114 -15.61 50.47 3.33
CA ARG A 114 -16.40 51.37 2.47
C ARG A 114 -15.89 52.83 2.43
N LYS A 115 -14.70 53.09 2.96
CA LYS A 115 -14.03 54.39 2.93
C LYS A 115 -12.91 54.37 1.89
#